data_AF-A0A2D4QNW1-F1
#
_entry.id   AF-A0A2D4QNW1-F1
#
_cell.length_a   1.000
_cell.length_b   1.000
_cell.length_c   1.000
_cell.angle_alpha   90.00
_cell.angle_beta   90.00
_cell.angle_gamma   90.00
#
_symmetry.space_group_name_H-M   'P 1'
#
loop_
_entity.id
_entity.type
_entity.pdbx_description
1 polymer ?
#
loop_
_entity_poly.entity_id
_entity_poly.type
_entity_poly.pdbx_seq_one_letter_code
_entity_poly.pdbx_strand_id
1 'polypeptide(L)'
;MGRLKSAGDNFQKPSALFPSCPTNNFLTFSCSGVCATNADARLLLQNAQMAFVLDKKVQIKVDDSKKHNVYCFSDYLVVFND
;
A
#
# COMPACT_ATOMS: atom_id res chain seq x y z
N MET A 1 11.81 -1.65 3.89
CA MET A 1 10.61 -1.07 4.55
C MET A 1 10.62 0.46 4.46
N GLY A 2 9.61 1.04 3.82
CA GLY A 2 9.52 2.49 3.61
C GLY A 2 8.07 2.97 3.56
N ARG A 3 7.86 4.29 3.72
CA ARG A 3 6.53 4.91 3.67
C ARG A 3 6.36 5.65 2.35
N LEU A 4 5.28 5.39 1.64
CA LEU A 4 4.91 6.21 0.49
C LEU A 4 4.13 7.43 0.97
N LYS A 5 4.56 8.60 0.53
CA LYS A 5 3.83 9.86 0.74
C LYS A 5 2.79 10.02 -0.38
N SER A 6 1.70 10.73 -0.10
CA SER A 6 0.67 11.00 -1.12
C SER A 6 1.28 11.71 -2.33
N ALA A 7 0.64 11.55 -3.50
CA ALA A 7 1.01 12.29 -4.70
C ALA A 7 0.95 13.81 -4.43
N GLY A 8 2.06 14.50 -4.67
CA GLY A 8 2.26 15.93 -4.57
C GLY A 8 3.56 16.28 -5.33
N ASP A 9 4.01 17.54 -5.27
CA ASP A 9 5.12 18.04 -6.12
C ASP A 9 6.46 17.31 -5.92
N ASN A 10 6.60 16.51 -4.86
CA ASN A 10 7.76 15.65 -4.57
C ASN A 10 7.40 14.16 -4.49
N PHE A 11 6.46 13.69 -5.30
CA PHE A 11 6.09 12.27 -5.36
C PHE A 11 7.23 11.43 -5.95
N GLN A 12 7.99 10.78 -5.06
CA GLN A 12 8.95 9.76 -5.48
C GLN A 12 8.19 8.53 -5.97
N LYS A 13 8.46 8.15 -7.23
CA LYS A 13 7.90 6.94 -7.82
C LYS A 13 8.23 5.74 -6.92
N PRO A 14 7.26 4.87 -6.60
CA PRO A 14 7.48 3.71 -5.74
C PRO A 14 8.66 2.84 -6.15
N SER A 15 8.93 2.71 -7.46
CA SER A 15 10.07 1.97 -8.01
C SER A 15 11.44 2.54 -7.61
N ALA A 16 11.53 3.83 -7.29
CA ALA A 16 12.77 4.46 -6.83
C ALA A 16 13.03 4.20 -5.32
N LEU A 17 11.97 3.98 -4.54
CA LEU A 17 12.05 3.68 -3.11
C LEU A 17 12.10 2.18 -2.83
N PHE A 18 11.52 1.36 -3.73
CA PHE A 18 11.42 -0.08 -3.61
C PHE A 18 11.84 -0.75 -4.93
N PRO A 19 13.15 -0.86 -5.20
CA PRO A 19 13.66 -1.42 -6.45
C PRO A 19 13.33 -2.91 -6.60
N SER A 20 13.01 -3.60 -5.50
CA SER A 20 12.62 -5.01 -5.48
C SER A 20 11.14 -5.22 -5.79
N CYS A 21 10.33 -4.16 -5.87
CA CYS A 21 8.91 -4.22 -6.23
C CYS A 21 8.71 -4.03 -7.74
N PRO A 22 7.65 -4.61 -8.33
CA PRO A 22 7.31 -4.35 -9.73
C PRO A 22 7.08 -2.86 -9.98
N THR A 23 7.40 -2.34 -11.16
CA THR A 23 7.18 -0.91 -11.48
C THR A 23 5.69 -0.57 -11.60
N ASN A 24 4.89 -1.51 -12.11
CA ASN A 24 3.44 -1.38 -12.32
C ASN A 24 2.68 -2.28 -11.35
N ASN A 25 1.56 -1.80 -10.80
CA ASN A 25 0.71 -2.53 -9.86
C ASN A 25 1.47 -3.06 -8.62
N PHE A 26 2.42 -2.28 -8.10
CA PHE A 26 3.48 -2.74 -7.20
C PHE A 26 3.06 -3.22 -5.79
N LEU A 27 1.82 -2.97 -5.37
CA LEU A 27 1.34 -3.16 -3.99
C LEU A 27 0.24 -4.21 -3.90
N THR A 28 0.26 -5.02 -2.86
CA THR A 28 -0.84 -5.92 -2.48
C THR A 28 -1.05 -5.94 -0.97
N PHE A 29 -2.32 -6.02 -0.55
CA PHE A 29 -2.71 -6.27 0.84
C PHE A 29 -2.80 -7.77 1.18
N SER A 30 -2.51 -8.67 0.21
CA SER A 30 -2.60 -10.12 0.38
C SER A 30 -3.99 -10.60 0.87
N CYS A 31 -5.05 -10.22 0.16
CA CYS A 31 -6.44 -10.63 0.46
C CYS A 31 -6.73 -12.14 0.30
N SER A 32 -5.70 -12.95 0.03
CA SER A 32 -5.75 -14.41 -0.08
C SER A 32 -5.36 -15.14 1.21
N GLY A 33 -4.87 -14.41 2.23
CA GLY A 33 -4.57 -14.99 3.54
C GLY A 33 -3.12 -15.44 3.72
N VAL A 34 -2.23 -15.17 2.75
CA VAL A 34 -0.86 -15.69 2.75
C VAL A 34 0.09 -14.84 3.58
N CYS A 35 -0.04 -13.51 3.52
CA CYS A 35 0.84 -12.57 4.25
C CYS A 35 0.11 -11.76 5.34
N ALA A 36 -1.21 -11.75 5.33
CA ALA A 36 -2.09 -11.14 6.34
C ALA A 36 -3.34 -12.01 6.49
N THR A 37 -4.14 -11.80 7.53
CA THR A 37 -5.46 -12.44 7.59
C THR A 37 -6.38 -11.85 6.51
N ASN A 38 -7.31 -12.64 5.99
CA ASN A 38 -8.29 -12.16 5.01
C ASN A 38 -9.10 -10.97 5.53
N ALA A 39 -9.38 -10.95 6.84
CA ALA A 39 -10.12 -9.87 7.48
C ALA A 39 -9.32 -8.56 7.47
N ASP A 40 -8.04 -8.60 7.85
CA ASP A 40 -7.19 -7.41 7.90
C ASP A 40 -6.93 -6.85 6.50
N ALA A 41 -6.63 -7.73 5.54
CA ALA A 41 -6.40 -7.34 4.15
C ALA A 41 -7.65 -6.67 3.53
N ARG A 42 -8.84 -7.22 3.82
CA ARG A 42 -10.11 -6.65 3.37
C ARG A 42 -10.38 -5.29 4.01
N LEU A 43 -10.09 -5.14 5.30
CA LEU A 43 -10.24 -3.86 6.01
C LEU A 43 -9.33 -2.78 5.41
N LEU A 44 -8.06 -3.10 5.12
CA LEU A 44 -7.13 -2.17 4.48
C LEU A 44 -7.62 -1.72 3.10
N LEU A 45 -8.14 -2.66 2.29
CA LEU A 45 -8.71 -2.35 0.99
C LEU A 45 -9.95 -1.44 1.11
N GLN A 46 -10.84 -1.73 2.05
CA GLN A 46 -12.04 -0.91 2.30
C GLN A 46 -11.68 0.51 2.73
N ASN A 47 -10.69 0.66 3.61
CA ASN A 47 -10.20 1.97 4.03
C ASN A 47 -9.55 2.75 2.88
N ALA A 48 -8.82 2.07 1.99
CA ALA A 48 -8.25 2.69 0.78
C ALA A 48 -9.36 3.21 -0.16
N GLN A 49 -10.38 2.38 -0.40
CA GLN A 49 -11.53 2.75 -1.24
C GLN A 49 -12.30 3.92 -0.64
N MET A 50 -12.55 3.89 0.67
CA MET A 50 -13.21 4.98 1.37
C MET A 50 -12.42 6.29 1.28
N ALA A 51 -11.10 6.25 1.52
CA ALA A 51 -10.26 7.43 1.41
C ALA A 51 -10.28 8.03 -0.01
N PHE A 52 -10.27 7.18 -1.04
CA PHE A 52 -10.39 7.62 -2.43
C PHE A 52 -11.74 8.30 -2.70
N VAL A 53 -12.84 7.74 -2.19
CA VAL A 53 -14.18 8.34 -2.33
C VAL A 53 -14.27 9.68 -1.61
N LEU A 54 -13.60 9.82 -0.46
CA LEU A 54 -13.61 11.04 0.35
C LEU A 54 -12.54 12.07 -0.05
N ASP A 55 -11.79 11.81 -1.13
CA ASP A 55 -10.62 12.60 -1.55
C ASP A 55 -9.63 12.86 -0.40
N LYS A 56 -9.48 11.88 0.49
CA LYS A 56 -8.56 11.93 1.62
C LYS A 56 -7.23 11.34 1.24
N LYS A 57 -6.17 11.93 1.78
CA LYS A 57 -4.82 11.39 1.66
C LYS A 57 -4.71 10.11 2.48
N VAL A 58 -3.90 9.17 2.00
CA VAL A 58 -3.54 7.97 2.74
C VAL A 58 -2.03 7.86 2.91
N GLN A 59 -1.61 7.23 4.01
CA GLN A 59 -0.26 6.76 4.21
C GLN A 59 -0.25 5.24 4.15
N ILE A 60 0.60 4.70 3.28
CA ILE A 60 0.85 3.27 3.20
C ILE A 60 2.30 2.96 3.53
N LYS A 61 2.50 1.83 4.20
CA LYS A 61 3.82 1.27 4.49
C LYS A 61 4.04 0.11 3.54
N VAL A 62 5.17 0.10 2.84
CA VAL A 62 5.53 -0.99 1.94
C VAL A 62 6.67 -1.77 2.56
N ASP A 63 6.46 -3.06 2.68
CA ASP A 63 7.50 -4.03 3.00
C ASP A 63 7.92 -4.74 1.72
N ASP A 64 9.14 -4.47 1.30
CA ASP A 64 9.74 -4.98 0.08
C ASP A 64 10.52 -6.29 0.32
N SER A 65 10.65 -6.70 1.59
CA SER A 65 11.17 -8.02 1.99
C SER A 65 10.13 -9.13 1.87
N LYS A 66 8.83 -8.77 1.89
CA LYS A 66 7.70 -9.70 1.78
C LYS A 66 6.97 -9.45 0.47
N LYS A 67 6.89 -10.49 -0.36
CA LYS A 67 6.20 -10.44 -1.65
C LYS A 67 5.05 -11.43 -1.66
N HIS A 68 3.93 -11.01 -2.24
CA HIS A 68 2.78 -11.86 -2.48
C HIS A 68 2.40 -11.77 -3.97
N ASN A 69 2.47 -12.90 -4.69
CA ASN A 69 2.26 -12.97 -6.14
C ASN A 69 3.09 -11.95 -6.92
N VAL A 70 4.38 -11.82 -6.59
CA VAL A 70 5.35 -10.89 -7.22
C VAL A 70 5.16 -9.42 -6.80
N TYR A 71 4.07 -9.06 -6.13
CA TYR A 71 3.79 -7.73 -5.61
C TYR A 71 4.32 -7.52 -4.19
N CYS A 72 4.69 -6.29 -3.86
CA CYS A 72 5.16 -5.96 -2.52
C CYS A 72 4.00 -5.81 -1.54
N PHE A 73 4.24 -6.31 -0.35
CA PHE A 73 3.21 -6.42 0.67
C PHE A 73 3.08 -5.13 1.48
N SER A 74 1.84 -4.82 1.85
CA SER A 74 1.51 -3.79 2.81
C SER A 74 0.56 -4.34 3.86
N ASP A 75 0.93 -4.16 5.13
CA ASP A 75 0.12 -4.46 6.31
C ASP A 75 -0.46 -3.20 6.95
N TYR A 76 -0.23 -2.02 6.36
CA TYR A 76 -0.54 -0.77 7.02
C TYR A 76 -1.02 0.27 6.02
N LEU A 77 -2.23 0.77 6.28
CA LEU A 77 -2.84 1.90 5.61
C LEU A 77 -3.55 2.75 6.66
N VAL A 78 -3.23 4.03 6.69
CA VAL A 78 -3.92 5.03 7.52
C VAL A 78 -4.44 6.13 6.61
N VAL A 79 -5.69 6.53 6.85
CA VAL A 79 -6.33 7.67 6.20
C VAL A 79 -6.04 8.91 7.04
N PHE A 80 -5.57 9.98 6.41
CA PHE A 80 -5.36 11.25 7.10
C PHE A 80 -6.70 11.92 7.38
N ASN A 81 -6.91 12.29 8.65
CA ASN A 81 -8.00 13.15 9.07
C ASN A 81 -7.51 14.60 9.04
N ASP A 82 -7.30 15.14 7.83
CA ASP A 82 -7.19 16.58 7.63
C ASP A 82 -8.59 17.22 7.64
#